data_AF-A0AAX3BDW6-F1
#
_entry.id   AF-A0AAX3BDW6-F1
#
_cell.length_a   1.000
_cell.length_b   1.000
_cell.length_c   1.000
_cell.angle_alpha   90.00
_cell.angle_beta   90.00
_cell.angle_gamma   90.00
#
_symmetry.space_group_name_H-M   'P 1'
#
loop_
_entity.id
_entity.type
_entity.pdbx_description
1 polymer ?
#
loop_
_entity_poly.entity_id
_entity_poly.type
_entity_poly.pdbx_seq_one_letter_code
_entity_poly.pdbx_strand_id
1 'polypeptide(L)'
;MKLDLSPQEWDILQSWAQKVIRGGRWGNGRLVLGEEEYILKLIEKRPNTWEISPLELRILSYWLENITLFSPAEKELAKKIQALRENP
;
A
#
# COMPACT_ATOMS: atom_id res chain seq x y z
N MET A 1 0.67 -14.88 -1.59
CA MET A 1 0.66 -13.88 -2.69
C MET A 1 2.03 -13.24 -2.81
N LYS A 2 2.46 -12.85 -4.02
CA LYS A 2 3.71 -12.11 -4.23
C LYS A 2 3.41 -10.77 -4.89
N LEU A 3 3.94 -9.70 -4.31
CA LEU A 3 3.88 -8.36 -4.88
C LEU A 3 5.29 -7.87 -5.18
N ASP A 4 5.59 -7.76 -6.47
CA ASP A 4 6.86 -7.22 -6.96
C ASP A 4 6.72 -5.71 -7.16
N LEU A 5 7.52 -4.96 -6.41
CA LEU A 5 7.48 -3.51 -6.35
C LEU A 5 8.79 -2.92 -6.87
N SER A 6 8.66 -1.99 -7.81
CA SER A 6 9.74 -1.12 -8.25
C SER A 6 10.09 -0.11 -7.14
N PRO A 7 11.29 0.52 -7.20
CA PRO A 7 11.68 1.55 -6.23
C PRO A 7 10.66 2.69 -6.10
N GLN A 8 10.04 3.11 -7.21
CA GLN A 8 9.05 4.18 -7.23
C GLN A 8 7.75 3.77 -6.53
N GLU A 9 7.31 2.52 -6.70
CA GLU A 9 6.14 1.99 -6.03
C GLU A 9 6.36 1.84 -4.52
N TRP A 10 7.59 1.48 -4.11
CA TRP A 10 8.00 1.53 -2.70
C TRP A 10 7.91 2.95 -2.12
N ASP A 11 8.41 3.95 -2.85
CA ASP A 11 8.35 5.35 -2.39
C ASP A 11 6.91 5.86 -2.26
N ILE A 12 6.00 5.43 -3.15
CA ILE A 12 4.57 5.73 -3.07
C ILE A 12 3.96 5.14 -1.80
N LEU A 13 4.18 3.84 -1.54
CA LEU A 13 3.64 3.17 -0.36
C LEU A 13 4.23 3.76 0.94
N GLN A 14 5.52 4.06 0.95
CA GLN A 14 6.18 4.70 2.09
C GLN A 14 5.58 6.09 2.38
N SER A 15 5.40 6.89 1.34
CA SER A 15 4.79 8.22 1.43
C SER A 15 3.35 8.14 1.94
N TRP A 16 2.59 7.13 1.50
CA TRP A 16 1.25 6.88 1.99
C TRP A 16 1.25 6.53 3.48
N ALA A 17 1.99 5.49 3.89
CA ALA A 17 2.00 5.02 5.27
C ALA A 17 2.43 6.14 6.26
N GLN A 18 3.44 6.93 5.89
CA GLN A 18 3.90 8.07 6.69
C GLN A 18 2.85 9.19 6.82
N LYS A 19 2.10 9.50 5.75
CA LYS A 19 1.06 10.54 5.78
C LYS A 19 -0.10 10.16 6.69
N VAL A 20 -0.50 8.89 6.69
CA VAL A 20 -1.62 8.43 7.52
C VAL A 20 -1.24 8.43 9.00
N ILE A 21 -0.03 7.93 9.36
CA ILE A 21 0.46 7.92 10.75
C ILE A 21 0.52 9.33 11.37
N ARG A 22 0.84 10.35 10.58
CA ARG A 22 0.91 11.75 11.05
C ARG A 22 -0.46 12.44 11.21
N GLY A 23 -1.55 11.68 11.27
CA GLY A 23 -2.91 12.21 11.37
C GLY A 23 -3.45 12.78 10.05
N GLY A 24 -2.77 12.51 8.93
CA GLY A 24 -3.28 12.85 7.61
C GLY A 24 -4.47 11.96 7.26
N ARG A 25 -5.55 12.57 6.76
CA ARG A 25 -6.60 11.84 6.04
C ARG A 25 -6.22 11.80 4.57
N TRP A 26 -6.22 10.62 3.97
CA TRP A 26 -6.08 10.46 2.52
C TRP A 26 -7.24 9.59 2.03
N GLY A 27 -8.10 10.17 1.19
CA GLY A 27 -9.41 9.61 0.86
C GLY A 27 -10.47 9.84 1.95
N ASN A 28 -11.45 8.92 2.03
CA ASN A 28 -12.62 9.06 2.90
C ASN A 28 -12.61 8.16 4.14
N GLY A 29 -11.73 7.17 4.23
CA GLY A 29 -11.75 6.23 5.34
C GLY A 29 -10.84 6.62 6.53
N ARG A 30 -10.98 5.84 7.62
CA ARG A 30 -9.99 5.72 8.71
C ARG A 30 -9.41 4.31 8.73
N LEU A 31 -8.09 4.18 8.64
CA LEU A 31 -7.38 2.97 9.08
C LEU A 31 -7.16 3.04 10.60
N VAL A 32 -6.91 1.89 11.22
CA VAL A 32 -6.62 1.80 12.65
C VAL A 32 -5.12 1.95 12.83
N LEU A 33 -4.65 3.01 13.50
CA LEU A 33 -3.25 3.41 13.76
C LEU A 33 -2.16 2.30 13.80
N GLY A 34 -2.49 1.10 14.29
CA GLY A 34 -1.57 -0.05 14.31
C GLY A 34 -1.33 -0.72 12.95
N GLU A 35 -2.25 -0.61 12.00
CA GLU A 35 -2.17 -1.20 10.66
C GLU A 35 -1.24 -0.39 9.76
N GLU A 36 -1.24 0.94 9.88
CA GLU A 36 -0.34 1.81 9.13
C GLU A 36 1.10 1.70 9.63
N GLU A 37 1.30 1.65 10.95
CA GLU A 37 2.63 1.40 11.54
C GLU A 37 3.18 0.03 11.13
N TYR A 38 2.32 -0.99 11.05
CA TYR A 38 2.69 -2.32 10.60
C TYR A 38 3.19 -2.30 9.15
N ILE A 39 2.44 -1.68 8.23
CA ILE A 39 2.84 -1.58 6.83
C ILE A 39 4.08 -0.71 6.65
N LEU A 40 4.22 0.40 7.40
CA LEU A 40 5.42 1.23 7.33
C LEU A 40 6.68 0.43 7.68
N LYS A 41 6.64 -0.35 8.78
CA LYS A 41 7.77 -1.20 9.20
C LYS A 41 8.12 -2.27 8.17
N LEU A 42 7.15 -2.75 7.39
CA LEU A 42 7.38 -3.69 6.30
C LEU A 42 8.01 -3.01 5.09
N ILE A 43 7.50 -1.83 4.72
CA ILE A 43 8.02 -1.03 3.61
C ILE A 43 9.45 -0.55 3.88
N GLU A 44 9.78 -0.16 5.11
CA GLU A 44 11.14 0.28 5.48
C GLU A 44 12.20 -0.80 5.27
N LYS A 45 11.83 -2.08 5.32
CA LYS A 45 12.75 -3.19 5.03
C LYS A 45 13.04 -3.36 3.53
N ARG A 46 12.25 -2.72 2.65
CA ARG A 46 12.36 -2.76 1.18
C ARG A 46 12.79 -4.13 0.62
N PRO A 47 12.04 -5.20 0.87
CA PRO A 47 12.34 -6.48 0.24
C PRO A 47 12.20 -6.36 -1.29
N ASN A 48 13.04 -7.05 -2.05
CA ASN A 48 12.89 -7.04 -3.52
C ASN A 48 11.55 -7.64 -3.99
N THR A 49 11.04 -8.61 -3.22
CA THR A 49 9.72 -9.22 -3.42
C THR A 49 9.01 -9.25 -2.07
N TRP A 50 7.78 -8.74 -2.02
CA TRP A 50 6.97 -8.79 -0.80
C TRP A 50 6.04 -10.00 -0.84
N GLU A 51 6.27 -10.96 0.06
CA GLU A 51 5.30 -12.02 0.33
C GLU A 51 4.15 -11.47 1.14
N ILE A 52 3.04 -11.19 0.46
CA ILE A 52 1.87 -10.53 1.04
C ILE A 52 0.99 -11.53 1.78
N SER A 53 0.68 -11.20 3.04
CA SER A 53 -0.35 -11.87 3.83
C SER A 53 -1.76 -11.32 3.53
N PRO A 54 -2.85 -12.07 3.82
CA PRO A 54 -4.21 -11.55 3.65
C PRO A 54 -4.49 -10.24 4.40
N LEU A 55 -3.87 -10.06 5.58
CA LEU A 55 -3.95 -8.82 6.33
C LEU A 55 -3.32 -7.66 5.57
N GLU A 56 -2.13 -7.86 5.00
CA GLU A 56 -1.41 -6.85 4.21
C GLU A 56 -2.18 -6.49 2.95
N LEU A 57 -2.72 -7.49 2.25
CA LEU A 57 -3.55 -7.26 1.08
C LEU A 57 -4.79 -6.43 1.42
N ARG A 58 -5.44 -6.69 2.57
CA ARG A 58 -6.59 -5.89 3.01
C ARG A 58 -6.20 -4.43 3.22
N ILE A 59 -5.07 -4.18 3.87
CA ILE A 59 -4.59 -2.82 4.14
C ILE A 59 -4.23 -2.09 2.84
N LEU A 60 -3.56 -2.77 1.90
CA LEU A 60 -3.24 -2.21 0.58
C LEU A 60 -4.48 -2.01 -0.30
N SER A 61 -5.48 -2.89 -0.20
CA SER A 61 -6.76 -2.72 -0.89
C SER A 61 -7.51 -1.50 -0.36
N TYR A 62 -7.43 -1.24 0.93
CA TYR A 62 -7.98 -0.04 1.51
C TYR A 62 -7.29 1.23 0.95
N TRP A 63 -5.96 1.22 0.78
CA TRP A 63 -5.25 2.29 0.09
C TRP A 63 -5.78 2.49 -1.33
N LEU A 64 -5.95 1.40 -2.09
CA LEU A 64 -6.46 1.42 -3.45
C LEU A 64 -7.85 2.08 -3.55
N GLU A 65 -8.73 1.82 -2.57
CA GLU A 65 -10.09 2.39 -2.52
C GLU A 65 -10.12 3.88 -2.16
N ASN A 66 -9.03 4.42 -1.60
CA ASN A 66 -8.97 5.77 -1.04
C ASN A 66 -7.96 6.70 -1.74
N ILE A 67 -7.20 6.19 -2.71
CA ILE A 67 -6.24 7.00 -3.48
C ILE A 67 -6.89 7.62 -4.72
N THR A 68 -6.53 8.86 -5.02
CA THR A 68 -6.71 9.42 -6.37
C THR A 68 -5.44 9.17 -7.17
N LEU A 69 -5.53 8.44 -8.28
CA LEU A 69 -4.38 8.01 -9.07
C LEU A 69 -3.91 9.13 -10.01
N PHE A 70 -2.82 9.81 -9.67
CA PHE A 70 -2.32 10.94 -10.45
C PHE A 70 -1.14 10.58 -11.36
N SER A 71 -0.33 9.59 -10.99
CA SER A 71 0.90 9.19 -11.68
C SER A 71 0.79 7.81 -12.35
N PRO A 72 1.58 7.54 -13.41
CA PRO A 72 1.66 6.20 -14.01
C PRO A 72 2.08 5.11 -13.02
N ALA A 73 3.00 5.42 -12.09
CA ALA A 73 3.46 4.49 -11.07
C ALA A 73 2.36 4.14 -10.06
N GLU A 74 1.54 5.11 -9.63
CA GLU A 74 0.37 4.83 -8.79
C GLU A 74 -0.64 3.92 -9.52
N LYS A 75 -0.85 4.13 -10.83
CA LYS A 75 -1.75 3.31 -11.64
C LYS A 75 -1.24 1.87 -11.78
N GLU A 76 0.05 1.66 -11.98
CA GLU A 76 0.64 0.32 -12.05
C GLU A 76 0.55 -0.40 -10.70
N LEU A 77 0.91 0.29 -9.60
CA LEU A 77 0.75 -0.25 -8.26
C LEU A 77 -0.70 -0.65 -7.96
N ALA A 78 -1.65 0.21 -8.34
CA ALA A 78 -3.07 -0.05 -8.19
C ALA A 78 -3.52 -1.32 -8.93
N LYS A 79 -3.08 -1.50 -10.19
CA LYS A 79 -3.37 -2.71 -10.97
C LYS A 79 -2.82 -3.96 -10.31
N LYS A 80 -1.59 -3.92 -9.79
CA LYS A 80 -0.95 -5.07 -9.12
C LYS A 80 -1.73 -5.48 -7.87
N ILE A 81 -2.13 -4.50 -7.04
CA ILE A 81 -2.93 -4.76 -5.83
C ILE A 81 -4.32 -5.29 -6.20
N GLN A 82 -4.96 -4.74 -7.23
CA GLN A 82 -6.25 -5.21 -7.72
C GLN A 82 -6.16 -6.67 -8.23
N ALA A 83 -5.11 -7.01 -9.00
CA ALA A 83 -4.92 -8.37 -9.49
C ALA A 83 -4.75 -9.39 -8.35
N LEU A 84 -4.04 -9.02 -7.28
CA LEU A 84 -3.89 -9.85 -6.08
C LEU A 84 -5.20 -9.98 -5.29
N ARG A 85 -6.06 -8.96 -5.32
CA ARG A 85 -7.40 -9.01 -4.70
C ARG A 85 -8.33 -9.97 -5.44
N GLU A 86 -8.26 -10.00 -6.76
CA GLU A 86 -9.08 -10.88 -7.60
C GLU A 86 -8.54 -12.33 -7.62
N ASN A 87 -7.23 -12.53 -7.42
CA ASN A 87 -6.57 -13.83 -7.37
C ASN A 87 -5.61 -13.93 -6.15
N PRO A 88 -6.15 -14.14 -4.94
CA PRO A 88 -5.37 -14.25 -3.71
C PRO A 88 -4.56 -15.55 -3.58
#